data_AF-A0A1G1GYG4-F1
#
_entry.id   AF-A0A1G1GYG4-F1
#
_cell.length_a   1.000
_cell.length_b   1.000
_cell.length_c   1.000
_cell.angle_alpha   90.00
_cell.angle_beta   90.00
_cell.angle_gamma   90.00
#
_symmetry.space_group_name_H-M   'P 1'
#
loop_
_entity.id
_entity.type
_entity.pdbx_description
1 polymer ?
#
loop_
_entity_poly.entity_id
_entity_poly.type
_entity_poly.pdbx_seq_one_letter_code
_entity_poly.pdbx_strand_id
1 'polypeptide(L)'
;MTLSVDRYPLVKGDNVLNVKLADASGKPVTDAVVNVRYYMPPMPGMAPMDFNTQAVLKGDKYVLSANIPMEGGWKAEVSTARPGQPAASATFNLDAR
;
A
#
# COMPACT_ATOMS: atom_id res chain seq x y z
N MET A 1 -7.46 1.42 -9.25
CA MET A 1 -6.53 1.70 -8.14
C MET A 1 -5.13 1.34 -8.59
N THR A 2 -4.14 2.15 -8.25
CA THR A 2 -2.73 1.93 -8.61
C THR A 2 -1.84 2.20 -7.39
N LEU A 3 -0.90 1.31 -7.14
CA LEU A 3 0.19 1.51 -6.18
C LEU A 3 1.47 1.89 -6.93
N SER A 4 2.18 2.89 -6.43
CA SER A 4 3.49 3.31 -6.93
C SER A 4 4.42 3.60 -5.75
N VAL A 5 5.72 3.51 -5.99
CA VAL A 5 6.76 3.73 -4.97
C VAL A 5 7.76 4.74 -5.50
N ASP A 6 8.36 5.52 -4.60
CA ASP A 6 9.35 6.53 -5.00
C ASP A 6 10.67 5.89 -5.47
N ARG A 7 10.98 4.70 -4.95
CA ARG A 7 12.14 3.88 -5.34
C ARG A 7 11.75 2.41 -5.38
N TYR A 8 12.13 1.71 -6.45
CA TYR A 8 11.92 0.26 -6.59
C TYR A 8 13.21 -0.43 -7.08
N PRO A 9 13.60 -1.60 -6.53
CA PRO A 9 13.03 -2.26 -5.34
C PRO A 9 13.04 -1.36 -4.11
N LEU A 10 12.20 -1.69 -3.12
CA LEU A 10 12.19 -1.02 -1.83
C LEU A 10 13.55 -1.18 -1.15
N VAL A 11 13.92 -0.24 -0.29
CA VAL A 11 15.13 -0.35 0.54
C VAL A 11 14.78 -0.89 1.91
N LYS A 12 15.75 -1.51 2.58
CA LYS A 12 15.65 -1.73 4.03
C LYS A 12 15.49 -0.40 4.76
N GLY A 13 14.46 -0.28 5.60
CA GLY A 13 14.08 0.95 6.28
C GLY A 13 12.87 1.62 5.62
N ASP A 14 12.83 2.95 5.67
CA ASP A 14 11.63 3.70 5.25
C ASP A 14 11.51 3.84 3.74
N ASN A 15 10.30 3.58 3.23
CA ASN A 15 9.92 3.72 1.84
C ASN A 15 8.64 4.52 1.70
N VAL A 16 8.55 5.36 0.69
CA VAL A 16 7.32 6.11 0.38
C VAL A 16 6.50 5.34 -0.65
N LEU A 17 5.27 4.99 -0.27
CA LEU A 17 4.28 4.37 -1.13
C LEU A 17 3.16 5.38 -1.42
N ASN A 18 2.71 5.41 -2.67
CA ASN A 18 1.67 6.29 -3.17
C ASN A 18 0.55 5.45 -3.79
N VAL A 19 -0.68 5.64 -3.30
CA VAL A 19 -1.89 5.03 -3.84
C VAL A 19 -2.68 6.09 -4.61
N LYS A 20 -2.95 5.82 -5.89
CA LYS A 20 -3.92 6.59 -6.68
C LYS A 20 -5.23 5.83 -6.82
N LEU A 21 -6.32 6.53 -6.53
CA LEU A 21 -7.68 6.07 -6.78
C LEU A 21 -8.30 6.94 -7.86
N ALA A 22 -8.99 6.30 -8.80
CA ALA A 22 -9.75 6.96 -9.85
C ALA A 22 -11.10 6.27 -9.98
N ASP A 23 -12.14 7.05 -10.27
CA ASP A 23 -13.47 6.53 -10.60
C ASP A 23 -13.53 5.99 -12.05
N ALA A 24 -14.69 5.48 -12.45
CA ALA A 24 -14.89 4.93 -13.80
C ALA A 24 -14.71 5.98 -14.92
N SER A 25 -14.80 7.27 -14.60
CA SER A 25 -14.55 8.37 -15.54
C SER A 25 -13.10 8.85 -15.54
N GLY A 26 -12.23 8.23 -14.73
CA GLY A 26 -10.82 8.59 -14.59
C GLY A 26 -10.57 9.77 -13.65
N LYS A 27 -11.59 10.29 -12.95
CA LYS A 27 -11.40 11.39 -11.99
C LYS A 27 -10.75 10.88 -10.71
N PRO A 28 -9.80 11.63 -10.12
CA PRO A 28 -9.22 11.28 -8.83
C PRO A 28 -10.27 11.16 -7.74
N VAL A 29 -10.15 10.11 -6.93
CA VAL A 29 -11.02 9.86 -5.77
C VAL A 29 -10.25 10.26 -4.51
N THR A 30 -10.63 11.38 -3.90
CA THR A 30 -9.91 12.00 -2.76
C THR A 30 -10.68 11.97 -1.44
N ASP A 31 -11.85 11.35 -1.42
CA ASP A 31 -12.78 11.23 -0.28
C ASP A 31 -12.79 9.83 0.35
N ALA A 32 -11.76 9.01 0.08
CA ALA A 32 -11.67 7.63 0.58
C ALA A 32 -10.83 7.53 1.86
N VAL A 33 -11.21 6.59 2.72
CA VAL A 33 -10.31 6.02 3.71
C VAL A 33 -9.49 4.94 3.01
N VAL A 34 -8.16 5.06 3.05
CA VAL A 34 -7.23 4.11 2.41
C VAL A 34 -6.36 3.47 3.48
N ASN A 35 -6.55 2.17 3.71
CA ASN A 35 -5.69 1.38 4.58
C ASN A 35 -4.77 0.50 3.73
N VAL A 36 -3.50 0.43 4.11
CA VAL A 36 -2.48 -0.37 3.46
C VAL A 36 -1.89 -1.32 4.48
N ARG A 37 -2.15 -2.61 4.28
CA ARG A 37 -1.49 -3.69 5.00
C ARG A 37 -0.32 -4.18 4.16
N TYR A 38 0.90 -4.14 4.68
CA TYR A 38 2.06 -4.68 4.00
C TYR A 38 2.73 -5.75 4.86
N TYR A 39 3.08 -6.87 4.24
CA TYR A 39 3.50 -8.05 4.96
C TYR A 39 4.45 -8.93 4.16
N MET A 40 5.31 -9.64 4.88
CA MET A 40 6.11 -10.73 4.33
C MET A 40 5.33 -12.05 4.55
N PRO A 41 5.03 -12.83 3.50
CA PRO A 41 4.34 -14.11 3.67
C PRO A 41 5.10 -15.06 4.61
N PRO A 42 4.41 -15.98 5.31
CA PRO A 42 5.06 -16.94 6.19
C PRO A 42 6.13 -17.75 5.44
N MET A 43 7.32 -17.86 6.04
CA MET A 43 8.40 -18.72 5.56
C MET A 43 8.73 -19.77 6.62
N PRO A 44 9.19 -20.97 6.23
CA PRO A 44 9.60 -21.99 7.20
C PRO A 44 10.64 -21.45 8.18
N GLY A 45 10.36 -21.54 9.49
CA GLY A 45 11.25 -21.08 10.55
C GLY A 45 11.20 -19.58 10.86
N MET A 46 10.30 -18.82 10.24
CA MET A 46 10.16 -17.37 10.48
C MET A 46 8.70 -16.97 10.71
N ALA A 47 8.44 -16.21 11.78
CA ALA A 47 7.13 -15.62 12.01
C ALA A 47 6.80 -14.58 10.92
N PRO A 48 5.52 -14.43 10.52
CA PRO A 48 5.14 -13.43 9.53
C PRO A 48 5.39 -12.02 10.07
N MET A 49 5.85 -11.14 9.18
CA MET A 49 5.88 -9.70 9.45
C MET A 49 4.67 -9.05 8.81
N ASP A 50 3.88 -8.34 9.60
CA ASP A 50 2.59 -7.80 9.19
C ASP A 50 2.39 -6.42 9.79
N PHE A 51 2.19 -5.43 8.92
CA PHE A 51 2.03 -4.03 9.29
C PHE A 51 0.78 -3.48 8.62
N ASN A 52 0.05 -2.61 9.32
CA ASN A 52 -1.10 -1.93 8.78
C ASN A 52 -1.00 -0.44 9.09
N THR A 53 -1.22 0.40 8.08
CA THR A 53 -1.23 1.85 8.22
C THR A 53 -2.29 2.47 7.34
N GLN A 54 -2.84 3.59 7.80
CA GLN A 54 -3.70 4.43 6.97
C GLN A 54 -2.83 5.37 6.14
N ALA A 55 -3.15 5.51 4.85
CA ALA A 55 -2.49 6.46 3.97
C ALA A 55 -3.15 7.84 4.06
N VAL A 56 -2.33 8.89 3.98
CA VAL A 56 -2.78 10.28 4.12
C VAL A 56 -2.93 10.91 2.74
N LEU A 57 -4.08 11.54 2.47
CA LEU A 57 -4.28 12.28 1.23
C LEU A 57 -3.30 13.45 1.12
N LYS A 58 -2.56 13.52 0.01
CA LYS A 58 -1.72 14.65 -0.39
C LYS A 58 -1.97 14.96 -1.87
N GLY A 59 -2.64 16.07 -2.15
CA GLY A 59 -3.08 16.41 -3.50
C GLY A 59 -4.09 15.38 -4.03
N ASP A 60 -3.72 14.63 -5.06
CA ASP A 60 -4.57 13.63 -5.74
C ASP A 60 -4.18 12.17 -5.41
N LYS A 61 -3.30 11.95 -4.42
CA LYS A 61 -2.81 10.62 -4.03
C LYS A 61 -2.85 10.44 -2.52
N TYR A 62 -2.95 9.19 -2.09
CA TYR A 62 -2.76 8.82 -0.69
C TYR A 62 -1.33 8.33 -0.49
N VAL A 63 -0.65 8.90 0.49
CA VAL A 63 0.78 8.67 0.74
C VAL A 63 0.95 8.02 2.10
N LEU A 64 1.80 7.00 2.18
CA LEU A 64 2.22 6.38 3.43
C LEU A 64 3.75 6.20 3.45
N SER A 65 4.30 6.11 4.66
CA SER A 65 5.65 5.58 4.89
C SER A 65 5.52 4.12 5.30
N ALA A 66 6.26 3.23 4.63
CA ALA A 66 6.36 1.82 4.95
C ALA A 66 7.80 1.51 5.38
N ASN A 67 7.98 1.15 6.66
CA ASN A 67 9.27 0.67 7.15
C ASN A 67 9.40 -0.81 6.82
N ILE A 68 10.39 -1.16 5.99
CA ILE A 68 10.70 -2.51 5.56
C ILE A 68 11.93 -3.00 6.34
N PRO A 69 11.77 -3.81 7.40
CA PRO A 69 12.87 -4.18 8.28
C PRO A 69 13.86 -5.16 7.65
N MET A 70 13.49 -5.83 6.55
CA MET A 70 14.30 -6.86 5.90
C MET A 70 14.08 -6.89 4.39
N GLU A 71 15.14 -7.21 3.66
CA GLU A 71 15.10 -7.52 2.23
C GLU A 71 14.28 -8.79 1.95
N GLY A 72 13.77 -8.91 0.73
CA GLY A 72 12.98 -10.06 0.29
C GLY A 72 11.64 -9.67 -0.36
N GLY A 73 10.78 -10.67 -0.56
CA GLY A 73 9.47 -10.50 -1.17
C GLY A 73 8.41 -10.09 -0.15
N TRP A 74 7.70 -9.01 -0.44
CA TRP A 74 6.63 -8.44 0.35
C TRP A 74 5.33 -8.39 -0.47
N LYS A 75 4.21 -8.24 0.22
CA LYS A 75 2.91 -7.93 -0.38
C LYS A 75 2.35 -6.67 0.25
N ALA A 76 1.62 -5.88 -0.53
CA ALA A 76 0.80 -4.78 -0.05
C ALA A 76 -0.66 -5.03 -0.45
N GLU A 77 -1.52 -5.19 0.54
CA GLU A 77 -2.96 -5.22 0.41
C GLU A 77 -3.51 -3.82 0.70
N VAL A 78 -4.07 -3.18 -0.32
CA VAL A 78 -4.68 -1.86 -0.21
C VAL A 78 -6.18 -2.04 -0.17
N SER A 79 -6.82 -1.50 0.87
CA SER A 79 -8.27 -1.50 1.03
C SER A 79 -8.79 -0.07 1.13
N THR A 80 -9.96 0.15 0.55
CA THR A 80 -10.57 1.48 0.44
C THR A 80 -12.03 1.43 0.90
N ALA A 81 -12.43 2.46 1.65
CA ALA A 81 -13.80 2.63 2.11
C ALA A 81 -14.28 4.06 1.84
N ARG A 82 -15.49 4.20 1.32
CA ARG A 82 -16.14 5.47 1.00
C ARG A 82 -17.62 5.41 1.37
N PRO A 83 -18.20 6.49 1.94
CA PRO A 83 -19.62 6.54 2.23
C PRO A 83 -20.46 6.29 0.96
N GLY A 84 -21.42 5.36 1.04
CA GLY A 84 -22.34 5.06 -0.06
C GLY A 84 -21.72 4.34 -1.26
N GLN A 85 -20.47 3.87 -1.15
CA GLN A 85 -19.80 3.09 -2.20
C GLN A 85 -19.37 1.73 -1.65
N PRO A 86 -19.36 0.66 -2.49
CA PRO A 86 -18.78 -0.62 -2.10
C PRO A 86 -17.31 -0.47 -1.72
N ALA A 87 -16.87 -1.22 -0.72
CA ALA A 87 -15.45 -1.34 -0.42
C ALA A 87 -14.70 -1.94 -1.62
N ALA A 88 -13.48 -1.48 -1.86
CA ALA A 88 -12.62 -2.02 -2.90
C ALA A 88 -11.24 -2.35 -2.34
N SER A 89 -10.63 -3.44 -2.81
CA SER A 89 -9.28 -3.85 -2.44
C SER A 89 -8.46 -4.34 -3.63
N ALA A 90 -7.14 -4.32 -3.50
CA ALA A 90 -6.20 -4.98 -4.41
C ALA A 90 -4.92 -5.34 -3.66
N THR A 91 -4.26 -6.39 -4.15
CA THR A 91 -2.98 -6.85 -3.63
C THR A 91 -1.89 -6.62 -4.66
N PHE A 92 -0.75 -6.12 -4.21
CA PHE A 92 0.44 -5.87 -5.00
C PHE A 92 1.60 -6.68 -4.44
N ASN A 93 2.46 -7.20 -5.32
CA ASN A 93 3.73 -7.79 -4.91
C ASN A 93 4.80 -6.69 -4.92
N LEU A 94 5.68 -6.72 -3.92
CA LEU A 94 6.77 -5.78 -3.72
C LEU A 94 8.05 -6.56 -3.43
N ASP A 95 9.19 -6.03 -3.84
CA ASP A 95 10.50 -6.57 -3.50
C ASP A 95 11.32 -5.52 -2.77
N ALA A 96 12.11 -5.95 -1.79
CA ALA A 96 13.06 -5.12 -1.06
C ALA A 96 14.49 -5.65 -1.23
N ARG A 97 15.45 -4.74 -1.47
CA ARG A 97 16.88 -5.00 -1.71
C ARG A 97 17.77 -3.87 -1.20
#